data_AF-A0A949A2L3-F1
#
_entry.id   AF-A0A949A2L3-F1
#
_cell.length_a   1.000
_cell.length_b   1.000
_cell.length_c   1.000
_cell.angle_alpha   90.00
_cell.angle_beta   90.00
_cell.angle_gamma   90.00
#
_symmetry.space_group_name_H-M   'P 1'
#
loop_
_entity.id
_entity.type
_entity.pdbx_description
1 polymer ?
#
loop_
_entity_poly.entity_id
_entity_poly.type
_entity_poly.pdbx_seq_one_letter_code
_entity_poly.pdbx_strand_id
1 'polypeptide(L)'
;MTAHTTGETGSKSLQRAWILQLYKEHERISWQYGVSLSVPIIEISNSSSNWGSWHPAGKTIKISARLIELHAWDVVINILKHEMAHQAVSELFRNHDSHGSLFDQACDLLGVPQEFRGASGDLPRIILDAEERATSSPHRNLLMKIEKLLALAESCNEHEALLAMEKANYLIAKYNIRRIEQSQEARYECLILNHKTKRIENYQRKICSILCNHFFVKIILSDLFDAEQCCTHKTIEILGTSENVLIANYVYSFLLAQMHSLWQQFQRTNHTTGRQKRSYCLGVLDGFARKLADQKQQDFPGKNHASGALMTLSVQVCSYDLGLNRFIQERHPRLSQKKFSSARVYLKEYEAGCSDGSNLTLNKGITSSDGYQGRMLPHGR
;
A
#
# COMPACT_ATOMS: atom_id res chain seq x y z
N MET A 1 23.24 45.42 -0.44
CA MET A 1 23.77 44.17 -1.04
C MET A 1 24.07 43.21 0.10
N THR A 2 23.19 42.21 0.34
CA THR A 2 23.47 40.90 1.00
C THR A 2 22.14 40.27 1.48
N ALA A 3 21.42 39.64 0.55
CA ALA A 3 20.33 38.71 0.89
C ALA A 3 20.18 37.56 -0.13
N HIS A 4 21.01 37.50 -1.19
CA HIS A 4 20.86 36.51 -2.27
C HIS A 4 21.72 35.24 -2.11
N THR A 5 22.70 35.21 -1.20
CA THR A 5 23.70 34.13 -1.14
C THR A 5 23.28 32.88 -0.33
N THR A 6 22.29 32.99 0.56
CA THR A 6 21.85 31.86 1.40
C THR A 6 20.87 30.93 0.69
N GLY A 7 20.03 31.45 -0.21
CA GLY A 7 19.08 30.64 -0.99
C GLY A 7 19.75 29.82 -2.10
N GLU A 8 20.75 30.40 -2.77
CA GLU A 8 21.41 29.77 -3.93
C GLU A 8 22.34 28.60 -3.52
N THR A 9 22.96 28.70 -2.34
CA THR A 9 23.80 27.64 -1.76
C THR A 9 22.96 26.47 -1.24
N GLY A 10 21.78 26.74 -0.68
CA GLY A 10 20.79 25.73 -0.31
C GLY A 10 20.27 24.95 -1.53
N SER A 11 19.86 25.65 -2.59
CA SER A 11 19.35 25.01 -3.82
C SER A 11 20.39 24.13 -4.53
N LYS A 12 21.65 24.60 -4.64
CA LYS A 12 22.74 23.81 -5.25
C LYS A 12 23.10 22.56 -4.43
N SER A 13 22.99 22.63 -3.10
CA SER A 13 23.25 21.46 -2.23
C SER A 13 22.12 20.42 -2.32
N LEU A 14 20.88 20.86 -2.46
CA LEU A 14 19.70 20.02 -2.69
C LEU A 14 19.78 19.29 -4.04
N GLN A 15 20.06 20.01 -5.14
CA GLN A 15 20.22 19.40 -6.47
C GLN A 15 21.32 18.35 -6.49
N ARG A 16 22.45 18.60 -5.80
CA ARG A 16 23.51 17.60 -5.66
C ARG A 16 23.03 16.35 -4.96
N ALA A 17 22.24 16.48 -3.88
CA ALA A 17 21.68 15.33 -3.17
C ALA A 17 20.74 14.52 -4.07
N TRP A 18 19.91 15.19 -4.87
CA TRP A 18 19.03 14.55 -5.84
C TRP A 18 19.80 13.77 -6.90
N ILE A 19 20.82 14.38 -7.50
CA ILE A 19 21.66 13.72 -8.50
C ILE A 19 22.32 12.47 -7.92
N LEU A 20 22.92 12.57 -6.72
CA LEU A 20 23.52 11.42 -6.04
C LEU A 20 22.49 10.33 -5.73
N GLN A 21 21.26 10.70 -5.38
CA GLN A 21 20.20 9.73 -5.17
C GLN A 21 19.77 9.06 -6.48
N LEU A 22 19.61 9.81 -7.58
CA LEU A 22 19.25 9.26 -8.89
C LEU A 22 20.30 8.27 -9.41
N TYR A 23 21.60 8.53 -9.18
CA TYR A 23 22.66 7.55 -9.48
C TYR A 23 22.48 6.25 -8.69
N LYS A 24 22.17 6.34 -7.39
CA LYS A 24 21.89 5.17 -6.55
C LYS A 24 20.64 4.42 -7.02
N GLU A 25 19.59 5.14 -7.43
CA GLU A 25 18.38 4.52 -7.95
C GLU A 25 18.65 3.82 -9.28
N HIS A 26 19.40 4.45 -10.21
CA HIS A 26 19.78 3.82 -11.49
C HIS A 26 20.54 2.51 -11.28
N GLU A 27 21.56 2.52 -10.40
CA GLU A 27 22.33 1.33 -10.05
C GLU A 27 21.43 0.26 -9.40
N ARG A 28 20.57 0.68 -8.45
CA ARG A 28 19.65 -0.23 -7.74
C ARG A 28 18.63 -0.85 -8.69
N ILE A 29 18.05 -0.08 -9.62
CA ILE A 29 17.11 -0.57 -10.63
C ILE A 29 17.82 -1.58 -11.53
N SER A 30 18.99 -1.24 -12.06
CA SER A 30 19.79 -2.12 -12.90
C SER A 30 20.08 -3.46 -12.20
N TRP A 31 20.50 -3.42 -10.94
CA TRP A 31 20.71 -4.61 -10.12
C TRP A 31 19.42 -5.40 -9.85
N GLN A 32 18.35 -4.71 -9.44
CA GLN A 32 17.07 -5.32 -9.09
C GLN A 32 16.51 -6.12 -10.27
N TYR A 33 16.55 -5.53 -11.46
CA TYR A 33 16.02 -6.10 -12.68
C TYR A 33 17.03 -6.96 -13.45
N GLY A 34 18.29 -7.02 -13.01
CA GLY A 34 19.33 -7.81 -13.67
C GLY A 34 19.71 -7.28 -15.06
N VAL A 35 19.53 -5.97 -15.29
CA VAL A 35 19.87 -5.30 -16.54
C VAL A 35 21.24 -4.64 -16.38
N SER A 36 22.12 -4.80 -17.37
CA SER A 36 23.44 -4.15 -17.39
C SER A 36 23.39 -2.93 -18.31
N LEU A 37 23.24 -1.75 -17.73
CA LEU A 37 23.29 -0.46 -18.44
C LEU A 37 24.55 0.30 -18.05
N SER A 38 25.10 1.07 -18.97
CA SER A 38 26.23 1.95 -18.65
C SER A 38 25.79 3.09 -17.72
N VAL A 39 26.67 3.58 -16.86
CA VAL A 39 26.34 4.69 -15.94
C VAL A 39 26.16 5.97 -16.77
N PRO A 40 24.96 6.58 -16.80
CA PRO A 40 24.69 7.76 -17.61
C PRO A 40 25.16 9.03 -16.89
N ILE A 41 25.32 10.14 -17.61
CA ILE A 41 25.38 11.46 -17.00
C ILE A 41 23.95 11.81 -16.54
N ILE A 42 23.77 12.18 -15.26
CA ILE A 42 22.48 12.64 -14.75
C ILE A 42 22.48 14.15 -14.58
N GLU A 43 21.50 14.81 -15.20
CA GLU A 43 21.30 16.25 -15.13
C GLU A 43 19.90 16.59 -14.60
N ILE A 44 19.83 17.58 -13.72
CA ILE A 44 18.54 18.18 -13.30
C ILE A 44 18.24 19.36 -14.22
N SER A 45 17.11 19.31 -14.90
CA SER A 45 16.68 20.36 -15.83
C SER A 45 15.54 21.20 -15.25
N ASN A 46 15.45 22.47 -15.68
CA ASN A 46 14.32 23.35 -15.34
C ASN A 46 13.20 23.32 -16.39
N SER A 47 13.14 22.25 -17.21
CA SER A 47 12.12 22.14 -18.25
C SER A 47 10.74 21.96 -17.61
N SER A 48 9.76 22.73 -18.13
CA SER A 48 8.37 22.66 -17.72
C SER A 48 7.51 21.76 -18.62
N SER A 49 8.03 21.33 -19.77
CA SER A 49 7.29 20.58 -20.80
C SER A 49 7.42 19.06 -20.65
N ASN A 50 8.56 18.58 -20.14
CA ASN A 50 8.89 17.15 -20.07
C ASN A 50 9.42 16.79 -18.68
N TRP A 51 9.03 15.63 -18.17
CA TRP A 51 9.46 15.14 -16.85
C TRP A 51 10.84 14.47 -16.87
N GLY A 52 11.18 13.82 -17.98
CA GLY A 52 12.45 13.16 -18.22
C GLY A 52 12.85 13.22 -19.70
N SER A 53 14.12 12.93 -19.99
CA SER A 53 14.57 12.60 -21.35
C SER A 53 15.91 11.86 -21.34
N TRP A 54 16.06 10.90 -22.26
CA TRP A 54 17.32 10.26 -22.59
C TRP A 54 17.95 10.87 -23.85
N HIS A 55 19.24 11.18 -23.78
CA HIS A 55 20.04 11.67 -24.91
C HIS A 55 21.18 10.68 -25.23
N PRO A 56 21.06 9.86 -26.29
CA PRO A 56 22.04 8.81 -26.62
C PRO A 56 23.48 9.31 -26.84
N ALA A 57 23.65 10.45 -27.52
CA ALA A 57 24.97 10.94 -27.92
C ALA A 57 25.87 11.31 -26.72
N GLY A 58 25.28 11.91 -25.67
CA GLY A 58 25.98 12.27 -24.44
C GLY A 58 25.84 11.23 -23.33
N LYS A 59 25.07 10.16 -23.56
CA LYS A 59 24.61 9.22 -22.55
C LYS A 59 24.01 9.93 -21.34
N THR A 60 23.13 10.90 -21.59
CA THR A 60 22.61 11.78 -20.55
C THR A 60 21.14 11.47 -20.27
N ILE A 61 20.81 11.23 -19.00
CA ILE A 61 19.43 11.26 -18.50
C ILE A 61 19.19 12.63 -17.88
N LYS A 62 18.18 13.34 -18.36
CA LYS A 62 17.70 14.58 -17.73
C LYS A 62 16.42 14.29 -16.97
N ILE A 63 16.33 14.76 -15.74
CA ILE A 63 15.11 14.72 -14.92
C ILE A 63 14.72 16.16 -14.57
N SER A 64 13.43 16.49 -14.67
CA SER A 64 12.94 17.84 -14.33
C SER A 64 12.99 18.08 -12.82
N ALA A 65 13.52 19.23 -12.39
CA ALA A 65 13.45 19.67 -11.00
C ALA A 65 12.00 19.74 -10.50
N ARG A 66 11.09 20.20 -11.36
CA ARG A 66 9.65 20.29 -11.06
C ARG A 66 9.03 18.93 -10.78
N LEU A 67 9.49 17.87 -11.45
CA LEU A 67 9.04 16.50 -11.15
C LEU A 67 9.37 16.14 -9.70
N ILE A 68 10.62 16.40 -9.31
CA ILE A 68 11.14 16.07 -7.98
C ILE A 68 10.46 16.88 -6.88
N GLU A 69 10.15 18.15 -7.15
CA GLU A 69 9.54 19.06 -6.19
C GLU A 69 8.04 18.83 -6.01
N LEU A 70 7.32 18.49 -7.08
CA LEU A 70 5.86 18.39 -7.05
C LEU A 70 5.33 16.98 -6.82
N HIS A 71 6.16 15.95 -7.01
CA HIS A 71 5.72 14.56 -6.95
C HIS A 71 6.51 13.73 -5.95
N ALA A 72 5.85 12.71 -5.43
CA ALA A 72 6.50 11.73 -4.57
C ALA A 72 7.61 11.00 -5.33
N TRP A 73 8.64 10.58 -4.60
CA TRP A 73 9.85 10.01 -5.20
C TRP A 73 9.61 8.70 -5.96
N ASP A 74 8.54 7.96 -5.67
CA ASP A 74 8.17 6.76 -6.43
C ASP A 74 7.75 7.11 -7.87
N VAL A 75 7.12 8.27 -8.08
CA VAL A 75 6.83 8.81 -9.41
C VAL A 75 8.13 9.15 -10.13
N VAL A 76 9.07 9.80 -9.42
CA VAL A 76 10.42 10.12 -9.96
C VAL A 76 11.15 8.84 -10.40
N ILE A 77 11.11 7.79 -9.57
CA ILE A 77 11.71 6.48 -9.89
C ILE A 77 11.08 5.88 -11.15
N ASN A 78 9.76 5.95 -11.32
CA ASN A 78 9.12 5.38 -12.51
C ASN A 78 9.43 6.16 -13.78
N ILE A 79 9.54 7.49 -13.71
CA ILE A 79 10.05 8.30 -14.83
C ILE A 79 11.52 7.98 -15.10
N LEU A 80 12.36 7.82 -14.07
CA LEU A 80 13.74 7.37 -14.27
C LEU A 80 13.80 6.01 -14.97
N LYS A 81 12.95 5.04 -14.59
CA LYS A 81 12.86 3.74 -15.28
C LYS A 81 12.43 3.89 -16.75
N HIS A 82 11.51 4.80 -17.06
CA HIS A 82 11.11 5.13 -18.42
C HIS A 82 12.32 5.62 -19.24
N GLU A 83 13.09 6.57 -18.70
CA GLU A 83 14.31 7.04 -19.38
C GLU A 83 15.39 5.96 -19.48
N MET A 84 15.51 5.10 -18.48
CA MET A 84 16.37 3.92 -18.54
C MET A 84 15.89 2.91 -19.61
N ALA A 85 14.60 2.85 -19.92
CA ALA A 85 14.09 2.01 -21.02
C ALA A 85 14.54 2.57 -22.37
N HIS A 86 14.49 3.89 -22.58
CA HIS A 86 15.12 4.50 -23.77
C HIS A 86 16.63 4.26 -23.80
N GLN A 87 17.31 4.31 -22.65
CA GLN A 87 18.73 3.93 -22.55
C GLN A 87 18.95 2.48 -22.99
N ALA A 88 18.13 1.54 -22.51
CA ALA A 88 18.19 0.13 -22.87
C ALA A 88 17.94 -0.10 -24.37
N VAL A 89 16.98 0.61 -24.98
CA VAL A 89 16.78 0.62 -26.45
C VAL A 89 18.06 1.00 -27.18
N SER A 90 18.73 2.07 -26.73
CA SER A 90 19.97 2.54 -27.34
C SER A 90 21.16 1.59 -27.11
N GLU A 91 21.30 1.01 -25.92
CA GLU A 91 22.51 0.28 -25.54
C GLU A 91 22.41 -1.23 -25.80
N LEU A 92 21.28 -1.85 -25.48
CA LEU A 92 21.07 -3.29 -25.58
C LEU A 92 20.58 -3.67 -26.98
N PHE A 93 19.63 -2.91 -27.52
CA PHE A 93 19.01 -3.20 -28.81
C PHE A 93 19.66 -2.44 -29.97
N ARG A 94 20.56 -1.48 -29.68
CA ARG A 94 21.26 -0.62 -30.66
C ARG A 94 20.28 0.04 -31.63
N ASN A 95 19.18 0.55 -31.09
CA ASN A 95 18.08 1.15 -31.85
C ASN A 95 17.74 2.55 -31.30
N HIS A 96 16.85 3.27 -32.00
CA HIS A 96 16.31 4.57 -31.61
C HIS A 96 14.78 4.55 -31.55
N ASP A 97 14.19 3.36 -31.42
CA ASP A 97 12.76 3.18 -31.20
C ASP A 97 12.33 3.97 -29.97
N SER A 98 11.43 4.94 -30.18
CA SER A 98 10.98 5.80 -29.10
C SER A 98 9.94 5.08 -28.26
N HIS A 99 8.84 4.61 -28.85
CA HIS A 99 7.72 4.00 -28.11
C HIS A 99 7.08 2.84 -28.89
N GLY A 100 7.87 2.13 -29.70
CA GLY A 100 7.46 0.92 -30.39
C GLY A 100 7.81 -0.36 -29.60
N SER A 101 7.79 -1.49 -30.30
CA SER A 101 7.92 -2.82 -29.69
C SER A 101 9.22 -3.05 -28.92
N LEU A 102 10.33 -2.39 -29.30
CA LEU A 102 11.60 -2.54 -28.57
C LEU A 102 11.59 -1.74 -27.27
N PHE A 103 10.90 -0.60 -27.28
CA PHE A 103 10.68 0.18 -26.06
C PHE A 103 9.79 -0.58 -25.08
N ASP A 104 8.70 -1.21 -25.55
CA ASP A 104 7.86 -2.04 -24.69
C ASP A 104 8.65 -3.20 -24.06
N GLN A 105 9.50 -3.87 -24.84
CA GLN A 105 10.40 -4.91 -24.32
C GLN A 105 11.38 -4.35 -23.28
N ALA A 106 11.94 -3.15 -23.50
CA ALA A 106 12.80 -2.49 -22.53
C ALA A 106 12.05 -2.11 -21.25
N CYS A 107 10.80 -1.65 -21.37
CA CYS A 107 9.91 -1.38 -20.25
C CYS A 107 9.63 -2.63 -19.42
N ASP A 108 9.40 -3.78 -20.06
CA ASP A 108 9.22 -5.07 -19.38
C ASP A 108 10.48 -5.48 -18.62
N LEU A 109 11.67 -5.33 -19.25
CA LEU A 109 12.96 -5.64 -18.62
C LEU A 109 13.22 -4.80 -17.35
N LEU A 110 12.78 -3.55 -17.33
CA LEU A 110 13.00 -2.62 -16.21
C LEU A 110 11.79 -2.50 -15.25
N GLY A 111 10.72 -3.25 -15.52
CA GLY A 111 9.47 -3.19 -14.77
C GLY A 111 8.88 -1.78 -14.71
N VAL A 112 8.77 -1.12 -15.86
CA VAL A 112 8.06 0.16 -16.02
C VAL A 112 6.56 -0.14 -16.03
N PRO A 113 5.77 0.39 -15.06
CA PRO A 113 4.32 0.19 -15.04
C PRO A 113 3.66 0.81 -16.28
N GLN A 114 2.54 0.24 -16.73
CA GLN A 114 1.86 0.62 -17.97
C GLN A 114 1.55 2.13 -18.04
N GLU A 115 1.14 2.70 -16.91
CA GLU A 115 0.81 4.12 -16.75
C GLU A 115 2.01 5.06 -16.92
N PHE A 116 3.24 4.55 -16.88
CA PHE A 116 4.47 5.31 -17.10
C PHE A 116 5.13 5.00 -18.45
N ARG A 117 4.51 4.20 -19.33
CA ARG A 117 5.09 3.88 -20.65
C ARG A 117 4.75 4.89 -21.74
N GLY A 118 3.70 5.69 -21.54
CA GLY A 118 3.27 6.67 -22.54
C GLY A 118 4.19 7.89 -22.60
N ALA A 119 4.25 8.53 -23.77
CA ALA A 119 4.95 9.80 -23.98
C ALA A 119 4.20 11.02 -23.39
N SER A 120 3.03 10.81 -22.78
CA SER A 120 2.17 11.90 -22.30
C SER A 120 2.72 12.53 -21.02
N GLY A 121 2.62 13.85 -20.90
CA GLY A 121 3.05 14.60 -19.71
C GLY A 121 2.14 14.43 -18.49
N ASP A 122 1.06 13.66 -18.60
CA ASP A 122 0.13 13.42 -17.51
C ASP A 122 0.63 12.31 -16.59
N LEU A 123 0.92 12.66 -15.34
CA LEU A 123 1.35 11.70 -14.32
C LEU A 123 0.13 11.00 -13.70
N PRO A 124 0.18 9.67 -13.54
CA PRO A 124 -0.91 8.92 -12.91
C PRO A 124 -1.09 9.33 -11.45
N ARG A 125 -2.33 9.63 -11.04
CA ARG A 125 -2.69 9.96 -9.65
C ARG A 125 -3.18 8.70 -8.95
N ILE A 126 -2.25 7.95 -8.36
CA ILE A 126 -2.46 6.56 -7.88
C ILE A 126 -3.73 6.39 -7.01
N ILE A 127 -4.05 7.29 -6.08
CA ILE A 127 -5.21 7.13 -5.17
C ILE A 127 -6.54 7.50 -5.83
N LEU A 128 -6.59 8.64 -6.54
CA LEU A 128 -7.82 9.07 -7.23
C LEU A 128 -8.19 8.09 -8.35
N ASP A 129 -7.17 7.58 -9.05
CA ASP A 129 -7.34 6.55 -10.06
C ASP A 129 -7.85 5.24 -9.45
N ALA A 130 -7.34 4.84 -8.26
CA ALA A 130 -7.79 3.64 -7.56
C ALA A 130 -9.27 3.73 -7.17
N GLU A 131 -9.70 4.87 -6.61
CA GLU A 131 -11.09 5.13 -6.26
C GLU A 131 -12.00 5.15 -7.50
N GLU A 132 -11.63 5.85 -8.57
CA GLU A 132 -12.39 5.88 -9.84
C GLU A 132 -12.47 4.50 -10.53
N ARG A 133 -11.40 3.71 -10.45
CA ARG A 133 -11.35 2.35 -11.01
C ARG A 133 -12.12 1.35 -10.16
N ALA A 134 -12.01 1.43 -8.85
CA ALA A 134 -12.87 0.68 -7.93
C ALA A 134 -14.35 1.07 -8.15
N THR A 135 -14.61 2.34 -8.51
CA THR A 135 -15.93 2.88 -8.82
C THR A 135 -16.51 2.39 -10.17
N SER A 136 -15.68 1.85 -11.07
CA SER A 136 -16.09 1.17 -12.31
C SER A 136 -16.12 -0.36 -12.18
N SER A 137 -15.74 -0.89 -11.02
CA SER A 137 -15.91 -2.31 -10.67
C SER A 137 -17.41 -2.68 -10.67
N PRO A 138 -17.79 -3.89 -11.12
CA PRO A 138 -19.15 -4.42 -10.94
C PRO A 138 -19.59 -4.47 -9.46
N HIS A 139 -18.66 -4.23 -8.54
CA HIS A 139 -18.88 -4.19 -7.10
C HIS A 139 -18.78 -2.78 -6.49
N ARG A 140 -18.91 -1.72 -7.31
CA ARG A 140 -19.07 -0.30 -6.87
C ARG A 140 -20.02 -0.15 -5.69
N ASN A 141 -21.17 -0.82 -5.72
CA ASN A 141 -22.16 -0.76 -4.65
C ASN A 141 -21.68 -1.35 -3.31
N LEU A 142 -20.78 -2.34 -3.36
CA LEU A 142 -20.14 -2.90 -2.17
C LEU A 142 -19.10 -1.90 -1.64
N LEU A 143 -18.26 -1.33 -2.51
CA LEU A 143 -17.25 -0.34 -2.14
C LEU A 143 -17.86 0.95 -1.59
N MET A 144 -18.88 1.50 -2.23
CA MET A 144 -19.63 2.65 -1.71
C MET A 144 -20.33 2.34 -0.39
N LYS A 145 -20.83 1.11 -0.19
CA LYS A 145 -21.36 0.70 1.10
C LYS A 145 -20.26 0.59 2.14
N ILE A 146 -19.09 0.10 1.76
CA ILE A 146 -17.91 0.04 2.62
C ILE A 146 -17.52 1.48 2.98
N GLU A 147 -17.14 2.33 2.03
CA GLU A 147 -16.85 3.75 2.27
C GLU A 147 -17.91 4.47 3.10
N LYS A 148 -19.20 4.29 2.79
CA LYS A 148 -20.29 4.91 3.56
C LYS A 148 -20.39 4.37 4.99
N LEU A 149 -20.26 3.05 5.19
CA LEU A 149 -20.23 2.45 6.52
C LEU A 149 -18.97 2.85 7.30
N LEU A 150 -17.86 3.07 6.59
CA LEU A 150 -16.58 3.47 7.14
C LEU A 150 -16.51 4.97 7.43
N ALA A 151 -17.28 5.82 6.73
CA ALA A 151 -17.49 7.23 7.06
C ALA A 151 -18.47 7.39 8.24
N LEU A 152 -19.47 6.50 8.34
CA LEU A 152 -20.37 6.42 9.51
C LEU A 152 -19.61 5.98 10.78
N ALA A 153 -18.55 5.18 10.65
CA ALA A 153 -17.65 4.81 11.73
C ALA A 153 -16.94 6.00 12.39
N GLU A 154 -16.60 7.02 11.60
CA GLU A 154 -16.02 8.27 12.11
C GLU A 154 -17.07 9.11 12.86
N SER A 155 -18.36 8.94 12.54
CA SER A 155 -19.49 9.54 13.26
C SER A 155 -20.00 8.62 14.37
N CYS A 156 -19.30 8.62 15.50
CA CYS A 156 -19.87 8.36 16.83
C CYS A 156 -20.23 6.92 17.24
N ASN A 157 -20.00 5.88 16.43
CA ASN A 157 -20.28 4.49 16.86
C ASN A 157 -19.24 3.44 16.42
N GLU A 158 -18.23 3.21 17.28
CA GLU A 158 -17.13 2.24 17.06
C GLU A 158 -17.63 0.81 16.81
N HIS A 159 -18.79 0.42 17.34
CA HIS A 159 -19.36 -0.92 17.14
C HIS A 159 -19.94 -1.10 15.73
N GLU A 160 -20.53 -0.06 15.14
CA GLU A 160 -21.14 -0.11 13.80
C GLU A 160 -20.06 -0.16 12.71
N ALA A 161 -18.97 0.57 12.93
CA ALA A 161 -17.75 0.53 12.12
C ALA A 161 -17.19 -0.88 11.94
N LEU A 162 -17.09 -1.60 13.05
CA LEU A 162 -16.43 -2.89 13.11
C LEU A 162 -17.27 -3.98 12.44
N LEU A 163 -18.58 -3.98 12.70
CA LEU A 163 -19.56 -4.84 12.04
C LEU A 163 -19.59 -4.65 10.52
N ALA A 164 -19.50 -3.40 10.07
CA ALA A 164 -19.42 -3.08 8.65
C ALA A 164 -18.15 -3.65 8.01
N MET A 165 -17.02 -3.48 8.69
CA MET A 165 -15.71 -3.96 8.23
C MET A 165 -15.68 -5.49 8.12
N GLU A 166 -16.30 -6.21 9.06
CA GLU A 166 -16.44 -7.66 8.99
C GLU A 166 -17.24 -8.11 7.78
N LYS A 167 -18.43 -7.50 7.59
CA LYS A 167 -19.31 -7.84 6.47
C LYS A 167 -18.62 -7.55 5.14
N ALA A 168 -17.86 -6.46 5.05
CA ALA A 168 -17.01 -6.13 3.92
C ALA A 168 -15.98 -7.23 3.65
N ASN A 169 -15.23 -7.63 4.69
CA ASN A 169 -14.20 -8.65 4.60
C ASN A 169 -14.78 -10.01 4.18
N TYR A 170 -15.93 -10.41 4.74
CA TYR A 170 -16.62 -11.65 4.37
C TYR A 170 -17.04 -11.65 2.89
N LEU A 171 -17.68 -10.58 2.43
CA LEU A 171 -18.15 -10.46 1.04
C LEU A 171 -16.98 -10.51 0.06
N ILE A 172 -15.88 -9.85 0.40
CA ILE A 172 -14.69 -9.80 -0.44
C ILE A 172 -13.92 -11.12 -0.41
N ALA A 173 -13.88 -11.80 0.74
CA ALA A 173 -13.33 -13.15 0.81
C ALA A 173 -14.04 -14.09 -0.16
N LYS A 174 -15.38 -14.11 -0.13
CA LYS A 174 -16.19 -14.94 -1.02
C LYS A 174 -15.97 -14.59 -2.49
N TYR A 175 -15.84 -13.30 -2.81
CA TYR A 175 -15.54 -12.84 -4.17
C TYR A 175 -14.14 -13.26 -4.64
N ASN A 176 -13.09 -12.95 -3.86
CA ASN A 176 -11.72 -13.27 -4.22
C ASN A 176 -11.52 -14.77 -4.45
N ILE A 177 -12.14 -15.61 -3.62
CA ILE A 177 -12.12 -17.07 -3.80
C ILE A 177 -12.73 -17.46 -5.16
N ARG A 178 -13.95 -17.00 -5.46
CA ARG A 178 -14.61 -17.29 -6.74
C ARG A 178 -13.83 -16.77 -7.93
N ARG A 179 -13.28 -15.57 -7.85
CA ARG A 179 -12.48 -14.94 -8.91
C ARG A 179 -11.27 -15.82 -9.26
N ILE A 180 -10.54 -16.27 -8.24
CA ILE A 180 -9.34 -17.09 -8.41
C ILE A 180 -9.72 -18.49 -8.93
N GLU A 181 -10.80 -19.10 -8.42
CA GLU A 181 -11.31 -20.38 -8.96
C GLU A 181 -11.72 -20.27 -10.44
N GLN A 182 -12.29 -19.14 -10.85
CA GLN A 182 -12.72 -18.88 -12.22
C GLN A 182 -11.62 -18.32 -13.13
N SER A 183 -10.39 -18.16 -12.61
CA SER A 183 -9.26 -17.55 -13.34
C SER A 183 -9.61 -16.21 -14.00
N GLN A 184 -10.45 -15.41 -13.35
CA GLN A 184 -10.85 -14.09 -13.85
C GLN A 184 -9.72 -13.10 -13.69
N GLU A 185 -9.46 -12.32 -14.74
CA GLU A 185 -8.47 -11.24 -14.70
C GLU A 185 -8.92 -10.12 -13.73
N ALA A 186 -7.94 -9.57 -13.03
CA ALA A 186 -8.12 -8.43 -12.14
C ALA A 186 -7.03 -7.40 -12.40
N ARG A 187 -7.34 -6.14 -12.11
CA ARG A 187 -6.34 -5.09 -12.04
C ARG A 187 -5.71 -5.10 -10.65
N TYR A 188 -4.38 -5.08 -10.60
CA TYR A 188 -3.62 -4.99 -9.36
C TYR A 188 -3.01 -3.60 -9.21
N GLU A 189 -2.89 -3.19 -7.96
CA GLU A 189 -2.41 -1.87 -7.57
C GLU A 189 -1.43 -1.96 -6.42
N CYS A 190 -0.62 -0.92 -6.27
CA CYS A 190 0.33 -0.76 -5.19
C CYS A 190 0.11 0.60 -4.52
N LEU A 191 -0.35 0.58 -3.27
CA LEU A 191 -0.46 1.78 -2.44
C LEU A 191 0.74 1.89 -1.50
N ILE A 192 1.40 3.05 -1.49
CA ILE A 192 2.56 3.30 -0.63
C ILE A 192 2.13 4.13 0.58
N LEU A 193 2.24 3.55 1.77
CA LEU A 193 2.07 4.26 3.04
C LEU A 193 3.43 4.76 3.53
N ASN A 194 3.57 6.08 3.65
CA ASN A 194 4.78 6.73 4.12
C ASN A 194 4.47 7.57 5.37
N HIS A 195 4.94 7.09 6.53
CA HIS A 195 4.80 7.80 7.82
C HIS A 195 5.88 8.86 8.04
N LYS A 196 6.75 9.11 7.04
CA LYS A 196 7.94 9.97 7.15
C LYS A 196 8.84 9.60 8.35
N THR A 197 9.06 8.30 8.53
CA THR A 197 9.90 7.76 9.61
C THR A 197 11.01 6.89 9.06
N LYS A 198 12.13 6.79 9.79
CA LYS A 198 13.27 5.92 9.41
C LYS A 198 13.13 4.48 9.90
N ARG A 199 12.01 4.15 10.56
CA ARG A 199 11.78 2.86 11.20
C ARG A 199 10.31 2.48 11.12
N ILE A 200 10.03 1.25 10.70
CA ILE A 200 8.70 0.64 10.89
C ILE A 200 8.61 0.09 12.31
N GLU A 201 7.66 0.62 13.06
CA GLU A 201 7.36 0.22 14.43
C GLU A 201 6.74 -1.18 14.51
N ASN A 202 6.89 -1.84 15.66
CA ASN A 202 6.40 -3.21 15.81
C ASN A 202 4.89 -3.34 15.68
N TYR A 203 4.12 -2.34 16.15
CA TYR A 203 2.68 -2.33 15.98
C TYR A 203 2.29 -2.19 14.51
N GLN A 204 3.00 -1.37 13.72
CA GLN A 204 2.78 -1.25 12.27
C GLN A 204 3.05 -2.58 11.57
N ARG A 205 4.13 -3.28 11.94
CA ARG A 205 4.42 -4.64 11.41
C ARG A 205 3.32 -5.63 11.77
N LYS A 206 2.77 -5.54 12.98
CA LYS A 206 1.69 -6.41 13.43
C LYS A 206 0.38 -6.12 12.67
N ILE A 207 0.06 -4.86 12.42
CA ILE A 207 -1.02 -4.48 11.50
C ILE A 207 -0.77 -5.07 10.10
N CYS A 208 0.43 -4.91 9.54
CA CYS A 208 0.77 -5.49 8.23
C CYS A 208 0.55 -7.02 8.19
N SER A 209 0.89 -7.73 9.28
CA SER A 209 0.62 -9.15 9.41
C SER A 209 -0.88 -9.46 9.38
N ILE A 210 -1.71 -8.65 10.05
CA ILE A 210 -3.18 -8.79 10.03
C ILE A 210 -3.70 -8.57 8.61
N LEU A 211 -3.22 -7.52 7.92
CA LEU A 211 -3.60 -7.23 6.54
C LEU A 211 -3.28 -8.39 5.59
N CYS A 212 -2.04 -8.89 5.62
CA CYS A 212 -1.63 -10.07 4.85
C CYS A 212 -2.51 -11.30 5.16
N ASN A 213 -2.84 -11.51 6.43
CA ASN A 213 -3.52 -12.73 6.87
C ASN A 213 -5.03 -12.71 6.62
N HIS A 214 -5.65 -11.53 6.52
CA HIS A 214 -7.10 -11.42 6.52
C HIS A 214 -7.70 -10.67 5.34
N PHE A 215 -6.96 -9.81 4.65
CA PHE A 215 -7.53 -8.83 3.70
C PHE A 215 -7.05 -9.00 2.25
N PHE A 216 -6.54 -10.19 1.89
CA PHE A 216 -6.19 -10.56 0.52
C PHE A 216 -5.22 -9.59 -0.18
N VAL A 217 -4.26 -9.06 0.59
CA VAL A 217 -3.17 -8.22 0.12
C VAL A 217 -1.82 -8.84 0.44
N LYS A 218 -0.79 -8.40 -0.27
CA LYS A 218 0.61 -8.61 0.07
C LYS A 218 1.19 -7.29 0.55
N ILE A 219 2.05 -7.36 1.56
CA ILE A 219 2.74 -6.20 2.11
C ILE A 219 4.23 -6.33 1.83
N ILE A 220 4.82 -5.28 1.26
CA ILE A 220 6.27 -5.15 1.06
C ILE A 220 6.75 -3.96 1.89
N LEU A 221 7.80 -4.16 2.67
CA LEU A 221 8.46 -3.06 3.39
C LEU A 221 9.61 -2.57 2.55
N SER A 222 9.61 -1.27 2.27
CA SER A 222 10.54 -0.65 1.34
C SER A 222 11.12 0.64 1.92
N ASP A 223 11.97 1.27 1.12
CA ASP A 223 12.70 2.48 1.45
C ASP A 223 12.44 3.49 0.33
N LEU A 224 11.98 4.69 0.69
CA LEU A 224 11.68 5.77 -0.26
C LEU A 224 12.40 7.05 0.15
N PHE A 225 13.11 7.66 -0.79
CA PHE A 225 13.78 8.94 -0.57
C PHE A 225 12.75 10.08 -0.54
N ASP A 226 12.98 11.03 0.35
CA ASP A 226 12.25 12.28 0.45
C ASP A 226 13.17 13.40 -0.06
N ALA A 227 12.79 13.99 -1.19
CA ALA A 227 13.63 14.94 -1.90
C ALA A 227 13.74 16.29 -1.20
N GLU A 228 12.70 16.69 -0.47
CA GLU A 228 12.65 17.92 0.30
C GLU A 228 13.58 17.82 1.52
N GLN A 229 13.51 16.70 2.23
CA GLN A 229 14.31 16.47 3.45
C GLN A 229 15.67 15.84 3.18
N CYS A 230 15.93 15.44 1.93
CA CYS A 230 17.14 14.72 1.49
C CYS A 230 17.46 13.51 2.37
N CYS A 231 16.43 12.73 2.72
CA CYS A 231 16.60 11.56 3.58
C CYS A 231 15.67 10.42 3.18
N THR A 232 16.01 9.20 3.59
CA THR A 232 15.23 8.00 3.24
C THR A 232 14.31 7.60 4.39
N HIS A 233 13.04 7.38 4.06
CA HIS A 233 12.01 6.87 4.95
C HIS A 233 11.72 5.40 4.69
N LYS A 234 11.27 4.69 5.73
CA LYS A 234 10.69 3.35 5.57
C LYS A 234 9.23 3.49 5.17
N THR A 235 8.84 2.72 4.16
CA THR A 235 7.48 2.70 3.61
C THR A 235 6.87 1.31 3.71
N ILE A 236 5.54 1.27 3.66
CA ILE A 236 4.76 0.04 3.61
C ILE A 236 4.00 0.07 2.27
N GLU A 237 4.33 -0.85 1.38
CA GLU A 237 3.64 -1.02 0.10
C GLU A 237 2.56 -2.08 0.27
N ILE A 238 1.30 -1.73 -0.01
CA ILE A 238 0.14 -2.61 -0.01
C ILE A 238 -0.18 -2.98 -1.45
N LEU A 239 -0.08 -4.27 -1.78
CA LEU A 239 -0.29 -4.80 -3.13
C LEU A 239 -1.49 -5.76 -3.14
N GLY A 240 -2.41 -5.57 -4.07
CA GLY A 240 -3.63 -6.35 -4.18
C GLY A 240 -4.50 -5.84 -5.33
N THR A 241 -5.73 -6.32 -5.44
CA THR A 241 -6.70 -5.65 -6.34
C THR A 241 -7.08 -4.28 -5.78
N SER A 242 -7.58 -3.38 -6.63
CA SER A 242 -8.01 -2.03 -6.22
C SER A 242 -8.90 -2.08 -4.97
N GLU A 243 -9.87 -3.01 -4.93
CA GLU A 243 -10.78 -3.15 -3.78
C GLU A 243 -10.06 -3.61 -2.51
N ASN A 244 -9.18 -4.61 -2.62
CA ASN A 244 -8.45 -5.15 -1.47
C ASN A 244 -7.48 -4.09 -0.91
N VAL A 245 -6.83 -3.31 -1.77
CA VAL A 245 -5.89 -2.25 -1.39
C VAL A 245 -6.61 -1.13 -0.64
N LEU A 246 -7.75 -0.66 -1.15
CA LEU A 246 -8.55 0.39 -0.49
C LEU A 246 -8.99 -0.04 0.92
N ILE A 247 -9.46 -1.27 1.06
CA ILE A 247 -9.92 -1.78 2.36
C ILE A 247 -8.76 -2.02 3.31
N ALA A 248 -7.65 -2.56 2.83
CA ALA A 248 -6.46 -2.72 3.65
C ALA A 248 -5.92 -1.36 4.14
N ASN A 249 -5.95 -0.33 3.29
CA ASN A 249 -5.59 1.04 3.67
C ASN A 249 -6.51 1.59 4.77
N TYR A 250 -7.81 1.37 4.62
CA TYR A 250 -8.75 1.78 5.65
C TYR A 250 -8.50 1.05 6.97
N VAL A 251 -8.42 -0.28 6.95
CA VAL A 251 -8.17 -1.11 8.14
C VAL A 251 -6.87 -0.70 8.83
N TYR A 252 -5.84 -0.37 8.05
CA TYR A 252 -4.59 0.15 8.57
C TYR A 252 -4.80 1.43 9.38
N SER A 253 -5.50 2.41 8.80
CA SER A 253 -5.79 3.70 9.42
C SER A 253 -6.69 3.55 10.66
N PHE A 254 -7.73 2.72 10.56
CA PHE A 254 -8.65 2.39 11.65
C PHE A 254 -7.90 1.78 12.85
N LEU A 255 -7.06 0.75 12.63
CA LEU A 255 -6.32 0.12 13.71
C LEU A 255 -5.33 1.08 14.38
N LEU A 256 -4.70 1.98 13.62
CA LEU A 256 -3.86 3.03 14.20
C LEU A 256 -4.65 3.99 15.09
N ALA A 257 -5.81 4.46 14.63
CA ALA A 257 -6.68 5.35 15.40
C ALA A 257 -7.21 4.66 16.67
N GLN A 258 -7.70 3.43 16.55
CA GLN A 258 -8.26 2.68 17.68
C GLN A 258 -7.21 2.37 18.73
N MET A 259 -6.00 1.96 18.33
CA MET A 259 -4.91 1.76 19.28
C MET A 259 -4.55 3.04 20.04
N HIS A 260 -4.64 4.19 19.38
CA HIS A 260 -4.40 5.48 20.02
C HIS A 260 -5.49 5.79 21.05
N SER A 261 -6.76 5.63 20.68
CA SER A 261 -7.93 5.83 21.55
C SER A 261 -7.87 4.93 22.80
N LEU A 262 -7.74 3.62 22.59
CA LEU A 262 -7.67 2.63 23.66
C LEU A 262 -6.49 2.88 24.60
N TRP A 263 -5.32 3.24 24.05
CA TRP A 263 -4.17 3.59 24.89
C TRP A 263 -4.45 4.82 25.75
N GLN A 264 -5.07 5.87 25.21
CA GLN A 264 -5.40 7.05 26.01
C GLN A 264 -6.35 6.72 27.15
N GLN A 265 -7.36 5.90 26.90
CA GLN A 265 -8.29 5.42 27.93
C GLN A 265 -7.55 4.60 28.99
N PHE A 266 -6.77 3.60 28.58
CA PHE A 266 -5.99 2.76 29.48
C PHE A 266 -5.02 3.57 30.35
N GLN A 267 -4.35 4.57 29.76
CA GLN A 267 -3.43 5.46 30.44
C GLN A 267 -4.13 6.31 31.51
N ARG A 268 -5.33 6.82 31.22
CA ARG A 268 -6.13 7.60 32.19
C ARG A 268 -6.59 6.74 33.37
N THR A 269 -7.04 5.51 33.10
CA THR A 269 -7.57 4.61 34.14
C THR A 269 -6.46 4.02 35.02
N ASN A 270 -5.29 3.69 34.46
CA ASN A 270 -4.23 2.96 35.17
C ASN A 270 -3.04 3.83 35.59
N HIS A 271 -3.07 5.14 35.29
CA HIS A 271 -1.97 6.07 35.58
C HIS A 271 -0.59 5.59 35.09
N THR A 272 -0.54 4.87 33.98
CA THR A 272 0.68 4.26 33.45
C THR A 272 1.55 5.24 32.66
N THR A 273 2.86 4.98 32.63
CA THR A 273 3.81 5.77 31.83
C THR A 273 3.87 5.31 30.36
N GLY A 274 4.44 6.13 29.48
CA GLY A 274 4.54 5.84 28.05
C GLY A 274 5.38 4.59 27.68
N ARG A 275 6.20 4.06 28.59
CA ARG A 275 7.06 2.89 28.32
C ARG A 275 6.25 1.61 28.07
N GLN A 276 5.08 1.48 28.70
CA GLN A 276 4.19 0.33 28.57
C GLN A 276 3.31 0.37 27.31
N LYS A 277 3.16 1.54 26.67
CA LYS A 277 2.31 1.76 25.49
C LYS A 277 2.48 0.69 24.42
N ARG A 278 3.74 0.38 24.11
CA ARG A 278 4.07 -0.60 23.07
C ARG A 278 3.54 -1.99 23.38
N SER A 279 3.59 -2.42 24.65
CA SER A 279 3.11 -3.76 25.05
C SER A 279 1.59 -3.83 24.97
N TYR A 280 0.91 -2.79 25.46
CA TYR A 280 -0.55 -2.66 25.37
C TYR A 280 -1.04 -2.67 23.92
N CYS A 281 -0.47 -1.82 23.05
CA CYS A 281 -0.87 -1.78 21.62
C CYS A 281 -0.63 -3.12 20.90
N LEU A 282 0.47 -3.82 21.20
CA LEU A 282 0.70 -5.16 20.65
C LEU A 282 -0.36 -6.14 21.12
N GLY A 283 -0.73 -6.09 22.41
CA GLY A 283 -1.82 -6.89 22.97
C GLY A 283 -3.15 -6.65 22.25
N VAL A 284 -3.53 -5.38 22.04
CA VAL A 284 -4.76 -5.01 21.30
C VAL A 284 -4.79 -5.66 19.92
N LEU A 285 -3.70 -5.56 19.17
CA LEU A 285 -3.61 -6.16 17.84
C LEU A 285 -3.63 -7.69 17.87
N ASP A 286 -3.03 -8.32 18.88
CA ASP A 286 -3.05 -9.77 19.05
C ASP A 286 -4.45 -10.29 19.41
N GLY A 287 -5.17 -9.60 20.30
CA GLY A 287 -6.56 -9.90 20.63
C GLY A 287 -7.46 -9.79 19.40
N PHE A 288 -7.32 -8.69 18.64
CA PHE A 288 -8.07 -8.48 17.40
C PHE A 288 -7.76 -9.55 16.33
N ALA A 289 -6.49 -9.89 16.15
CA ALA A 289 -6.07 -10.89 15.17
C ALA A 289 -6.63 -12.30 15.49
N ARG A 290 -6.62 -12.71 16.76
CA ARG A 290 -7.21 -13.99 17.19
C ARG A 290 -8.70 -14.03 16.87
N LYS A 291 -9.40 -12.95 17.17
CA LYS A 291 -10.83 -12.85 16.90
C LYS A 291 -11.19 -12.98 15.42
N LEU A 292 -10.43 -12.34 14.54
CA LEU A 292 -10.59 -12.49 13.09
C LEU A 292 -10.28 -13.92 12.60
N ALA A 293 -9.41 -14.66 13.31
CA ALA A 293 -9.09 -16.04 12.97
C ALA A 293 -10.22 -17.00 13.40
N ASP A 294 -10.76 -16.81 14.60
CA ASP A 294 -11.83 -17.65 15.16
C ASP A 294 -13.12 -17.56 14.33
N GLN A 295 -13.47 -16.37 13.85
CA GLN A 295 -14.66 -16.18 12.99
C GLN A 295 -14.57 -16.94 11.66
N LYS A 296 -13.39 -16.95 11.04
CA LYS A 296 -13.19 -17.67 9.75
C LYS A 296 -13.37 -19.18 9.89
N GLN A 297 -13.10 -19.73 11.08
CA GLN A 297 -13.36 -21.15 11.35
C GLN A 297 -14.85 -21.47 11.47
N GLN A 298 -15.66 -20.52 11.97
CA GLN A 298 -17.11 -20.70 12.11
C GLN A 298 -17.85 -20.52 10.78
N ASP A 299 -17.44 -19.55 9.96
CA ASP A 299 -18.13 -19.24 8.70
C ASP A 299 -17.79 -20.19 7.53
N PHE A 300 -16.69 -20.93 7.62
CA PHE A 300 -16.27 -21.94 6.63
C PHE A 300 -16.01 -23.31 7.29
N PRO A 301 -17.07 -24.03 7.73
CA PRO A 301 -16.93 -25.35 8.33
C PRO A 301 -16.65 -26.39 7.24
N GLY A 302 -15.37 -26.56 6.87
CA GLY A 302 -15.02 -27.56 5.87
C GLY A 302 -13.61 -27.45 5.31
N LYS A 303 -12.61 -27.88 6.08
CA LYS A 303 -11.47 -28.72 5.65
C LYS A 303 -10.45 -28.79 6.80
N ASN A 304 -10.59 -29.85 7.59
CA ASN A 304 -9.53 -30.31 8.48
C ASN A 304 -8.29 -30.66 7.65
N HIS A 305 -7.26 -29.82 7.70
CA HIS A 305 -5.90 -30.30 7.45
C HIS A 305 -5.01 -29.91 8.63
N ALA A 306 -4.67 -30.97 9.37
CA ALA A 306 -3.48 -31.22 10.16
C ALA A 306 -2.83 -30.04 10.92
N SER A 307 -2.77 -30.22 12.23
CA SER A 307 -1.89 -29.55 13.19
C SER A 307 -0.50 -29.25 12.61
N GLY A 308 -0.18 -27.95 12.45
CA GLY A 308 1.13 -27.46 12.02
C GLY A 308 1.03 -26.21 11.15
N ALA A 309 1.03 -25.03 11.79
CA ALA A 309 0.97 -23.68 11.17
C ALA A 309 -0.28 -23.43 10.29
N LEU A 310 -1.38 -23.03 10.94
CA LEU A 310 -2.65 -22.65 10.29
C LEU A 310 -2.44 -21.41 9.40
N MET A 311 -2.08 -21.62 8.14
CA MET A 311 -2.06 -20.58 7.12
C MET A 311 -3.51 -20.15 6.88
N THR A 312 -3.86 -18.89 7.16
CA THR A 312 -5.25 -18.42 6.97
C THR A 312 -5.66 -18.55 5.50
N LEU A 313 -6.95 -18.82 5.27
CA LEU A 313 -7.54 -18.98 3.93
C LEU A 313 -7.14 -17.83 2.99
N SER A 314 -7.07 -16.58 3.48
CA SER A 314 -6.64 -15.44 2.68
C SER A 314 -5.19 -15.53 2.22
N VAL A 315 -4.28 -16.05 3.06
CA VAL A 315 -2.87 -16.21 2.69
C VAL A 315 -2.71 -17.32 1.66
N GLN A 316 -3.45 -18.42 1.82
CA GLN A 316 -3.50 -19.51 0.84
C GLN A 316 -4.06 -19.01 -0.49
N VAL A 317 -5.20 -18.33 -0.48
CA VAL A 317 -5.84 -17.76 -1.67
C VAL A 317 -4.90 -16.77 -2.37
N CYS A 318 -4.26 -15.84 -1.64
CA CYS A 318 -3.27 -14.94 -2.22
C CYS A 318 -2.04 -15.66 -2.78
N SER A 319 -1.69 -16.86 -2.29
CA SER A 319 -0.59 -17.62 -2.87
C SER A 319 -0.97 -18.27 -4.20
N TYR A 320 -2.25 -18.55 -4.42
CA TYR A 320 -2.78 -19.07 -5.69
C TYR A 320 -3.19 -17.98 -6.69
N ASP A 321 -3.23 -16.71 -6.27
CA ASP A 321 -3.50 -15.59 -7.17
C ASP A 321 -2.28 -15.33 -8.10
N LEU A 322 -2.27 -15.99 -9.25
CA LEU A 322 -1.19 -15.91 -10.24
C LEU A 322 -1.00 -14.47 -10.76
N GLY A 323 -2.08 -13.71 -10.92
CA GLY A 323 -2.00 -12.32 -11.39
C GLY A 323 -1.33 -11.42 -10.36
N LEU A 324 -1.66 -11.57 -9.07
CA LEU A 324 -1.01 -10.83 -8.00
C LEU A 324 0.47 -11.18 -7.90
N ASN A 325 0.80 -12.48 -7.99
CA ASN A 325 2.18 -12.94 -7.94
C ASN A 325 3.00 -12.38 -9.11
N ARG A 326 2.43 -12.37 -10.33
CA ARG A 326 3.06 -11.76 -11.51
C ARG A 326 3.31 -10.26 -11.30
N PHE A 327 2.29 -9.53 -10.87
CA PHE A 327 2.39 -8.09 -10.57
C PHE A 327 3.50 -7.79 -9.54
N ILE A 328 3.61 -8.60 -8.49
CA ILE A 328 4.68 -8.48 -7.49
C ILE A 328 6.04 -8.78 -8.10
N GLN A 329 6.16 -9.83 -8.92
CA GLN A 329 7.41 -10.22 -9.55
C GLN A 329 7.91 -9.16 -10.54
N GLU A 330 7.02 -8.53 -11.30
CA GLU A 330 7.34 -7.42 -12.21
C GLU A 330 7.81 -6.17 -11.45
N ARG A 331 7.19 -5.84 -10.32
CA ARG A 331 7.55 -4.66 -9.52
C ARG A 331 8.77 -4.89 -8.62
N HIS A 332 8.90 -6.11 -8.08
CA HIS A 332 9.92 -6.49 -7.11
C HIS A 332 10.50 -7.87 -7.45
N PRO A 333 11.28 -8.00 -8.54
CA PRO A 333 11.86 -9.28 -8.96
C PRO A 333 12.84 -9.87 -7.94
N ARG A 334 13.40 -9.04 -7.05
CA ARG A 334 14.33 -9.45 -5.99
C ARG A 334 13.78 -9.08 -4.62
N LEU A 335 13.02 -9.99 -4.03
CA LEU A 335 12.53 -9.86 -2.66
C LEU A 335 13.37 -10.70 -1.69
N SER A 336 13.63 -10.13 -0.52
CA SER A 336 14.28 -10.83 0.59
C SER A 336 13.32 -10.96 1.77
N GLN A 337 13.25 -12.13 2.37
CA GLN A 337 12.56 -12.32 3.64
C GLN A 337 13.50 -11.98 4.80
N LYS A 338 13.03 -11.14 5.72
CA LYS A 338 13.75 -10.84 6.96
C LYS A 338 12.98 -11.43 8.14
N LYS A 339 13.67 -12.24 8.96
CA LYS A 339 13.16 -12.69 10.26
C LYS A 339 13.38 -11.59 11.29
N PHE A 340 12.44 -11.46 12.23
CA PHE A 340 12.52 -10.47 13.30
C PHE A 340 12.45 -11.17 14.65
N SER A 341 13.14 -10.61 15.64
CA SER A 341 13.04 -11.05 17.02
C SER A 341 11.72 -10.59 17.64
N SER A 342 11.19 -11.41 18.54
CA SER A 342 10.05 -11.03 19.37
C SER A 342 10.42 -9.83 20.23
N ALA A 343 9.47 -8.91 20.41
CA ALA A 343 9.64 -7.81 21.34
C ALA A 343 9.54 -8.34 22.77
N ARG A 344 10.38 -7.83 23.68
CA ARG A 344 10.07 -7.93 25.11
C ARG A 344 8.81 -7.12 25.38
N VAL A 345 7.83 -7.74 26.02
CA VAL A 345 6.55 -7.13 26.38
C VAL A 345 6.38 -7.14 27.89
N TYR A 346 5.73 -6.11 28.42
CA TYR A 346 5.22 -6.12 29.78
C TYR A 346 3.92 -6.93 29.79
N LEU A 347 3.94 -8.07 30.49
CA LEU A 347 2.89 -9.08 30.40
C LEU A 347 1.51 -8.52 30.80
N LYS A 348 1.44 -7.80 31.92
CA LYS A 348 0.18 -7.24 32.45
C LYS A 348 -0.51 -6.33 31.42
N GLU A 349 0.23 -5.37 30.86
CA GLU A 349 -0.32 -4.41 29.90
C GLU A 349 -0.60 -5.07 28.55
N TYR A 350 0.20 -6.06 28.17
CA TYR A 350 -0.06 -6.86 26.98
C TYR A 350 -1.35 -7.69 27.11
N GLU A 351 -1.62 -8.32 28.25
CA GLU A 351 -2.84 -9.07 28.52
C GLU A 351 -4.07 -8.16 28.58
N ALA A 352 -3.95 -7.00 29.24
CA ALA A 352 -5.00 -5.98 29.22
C ALA A 352 -5.32 -5.55 27.79
N GLY A 353 -4.28 -5.27 26.99
CA GLY A 353 -4.44 -5.00 25.56
C GLY A 353 -5.11 -6.15 24.82
N CYS A 354 -4.73 -7.40 25.07
CA CYS A 354 -5.37 -8.57 24.44
C CYS A 354 -6.86 -8.64 24.76
N SER A 355 -7.24 -8.38 26.01
CA SER A 355 -8.64 -8.32 26.43
C SER A 355 -9.39 -7.23 25.66
N ASP A 356 -8.87 -6.01 25.67
CA ASP A 356 -9.50 -4.87 24.98
C ASP A 356 -9.59 -5.11 23.46
N GLY A 357 -8.55 -5.68 22.85
CA GLY A 357 -8.53 -6.06 21.44
C GLY A 357 -9.50 -7.18 21.08
N SER A 358 -9.75 -8.12 21.99
CA SER A 358 -10.76 -9.18 21.81
C SER A 358 -12.19 -8.65 22.03
N ASN A 359 -12.31 -7.62 22.87
CA ASN A 359 -13.56 -6.93 23.18
C ASN A 359 -13.91 -5.81 22.21
N LEU A 360 -13.03 -5.43 21.28
CA LEU A 360 -13.44 -4.76 20.04
C LEU A 360 -14.54 -5.63 19.46
N THR A 361 -15.81 -5.23 19.56
CA THR A 361 -16.97 -6.11 19.45
C THR A 361 -17.31 -6.44 18.00
N LEU A 362 -17.56 -7.73 17.78
CA LEU A 362 -18.00 -8.32 16.53
C LEU A 362 -19.33 -9.04 16.88
N ASN A 363 -20.46 -8.68 16.25
CA ASN A 363 -21.89 -9.07 16.47
C ASN A 363 -22.77 -8.18 17.38
N LYS A 364 -24.08 -7.97 17.14
CA LYS A 364 -25.09 -8.64 16.27
C LYS A 364 -25.77 -7.69 15.28
N GLY A 365 -26.08 -8.21 14.09
CA GLY A 365 -27.08 -7.61 13.21
C GLY A 365 -28.41 -7.45 13.94
N ILE A 366 -28.94 -6.23 13.90
CA ILE A 366 -30.34 -5.98 14.20
C ILE A 366 -31.15 -6.65 13.09
N THR A 367 -31.54 -7.91 13.30
CA THR A 367 -32.86 -8.35 12.86
C THR A 367 -33.87 -7.60 13.72
N SER A 368 -34.12 -6.33 13.41
CA SER A 368 -35.41 -5.74 13.71
C SER A 368 -36.34 -6.38 12.72
N SER A 369 -37.10 -7.34 13.23
CA SER A 369 -38.42 -7.67 12.71
C SER A 369 -39.30 -6.42 12.83
N ASP A 370 -39.06 -5.41 12.00
CA ASP A 370 -40.06 -4.36 11.81
C ASP A 370 -41.06 -4.92 10.81
N GLY A 371 -42.13 -5.46 11.38
CA GLY A 371 -43.33 -5.85 10.68
C GLY A 371 -43.91 -4.63 9.96
N TYR A 372 -43.49 -4.42 8.72
CA TYR A 372 -44.34 -3.78 7.73
C TYR A 372 -45.39 -4.80 7.29
N GLN A 373 -46.38 -5.00 8.15
CA GLN A 373 -47.69 -5.41 7.68
C GLN A 373 -48.16 -4.31 6.72
N GLY A 374 -48.36 -4.68 5.47
CA GLY A 374 -48.96 -3.83 4.46
C GLY A 374 -50.23 -3.19 5.02
N ARG A 375 -50.19 -1.88 5.19
CA ARG A 375 -51.37 -1.05 5.22
C ARG A 375 -51.21 -0.01 4.12
N MET A 376 -51.79 -0.35 2.97
CA MET A 376 -52.36 0.66 2.08
C MET A 376 -53.33 1.52 2.90
N LEU A 377 -53.38 2.80 2.58
CA LEU A 377 -54.56 3.64 2.31
C LEU A 377 -54.20 5.13 2.56
N PRO A 378 -54.89 6.11 1.95
CA PRO A 378 -55.68 6.10 0.72
C PRO A 378 -55.25 7.20 -0.28
N HIS A 379 -55.67 7.05 -1.55
CA HIS A 379 -55.73 8.17 -2.49
C HIS A 379 -56.69 9.24 -1.96
N GLY A 380 -56.29 10.51 -2.08
CA GLY A 380 -57.10 11.65 -1.67
C GLY A 380 -56.90 12.85 -2.58
N ARG A 381 -57.64 12.82 -3.70
CA ARG A 381 -58.10 13.91 -4.59
C ARG A 381 -57.11 14.89 -5.20
#